data_AF-A0A938TXP7-F1
#
_entry.id   AF-A0A938TXP7-F1
#
_cell.length_a   1.000
_cell.length_b   1.000
_cell.length_c   1.000
_cell.angle_alpha   90.00
_cell.angle_beta   90.00
_cell.angle_gamma   90.00
#
_symmetry.space_group_name_H-M   'P 1'
#
loop_
_entity.id
_entity.type
_entity.pdbx_description
1 polymer ?
#
loop_
_entity_poly.entity_id
_entity_poly.type
_entity_poly.pdbx_seq_one_letter_code
_entity_poly.pdbx_strand_id
1 'polypeptide(L)'
;MEFQRFSALFGKIKYIFIALLVYRIGSFIPVPGANPAEVARLLSTDSNLFGLFNTLSGGALSRLSLFTMGIMPYITTSIIVQIMTTFYPPFEQLKKEGERGRAKIAYYTRAAAIVFATAQSIGMIRLLQSSGILMVPTTFDFVMVLLTFVTGTSVLMWLGDQITQRGLG
;
A
#
# COMPACT_ATOMS: atom_id res chain seq x y z
N MET A 1 -37.97 -4.15 10.58
CA MET A 1 -36.63 -3.61 10.92
C MET A 1 -35.48 -4.52 10.49
N GLU A 2 -35.62 -5.86 10.50
CA GLU A 2 -34.52 -6.76 10.08
C GLU A 2 -34.15 -6.71 8.58
N PHE A 3 -35.14 -6.55 7.69
CA PHE A 3 -34.88 -6.49 6.24
C PHE A 3 -34.04 -5.28 5.80
N GLN A 4 -34.16 -4.14 6.48
CA GLN A 4 -33.35 -2.95 6.21
C GLN A 4 -31.88 -3.13 6.64
N ARG A 5 -31.64 -3.88 7.72
CA ARG A 5 -30.28 -4.24 8.16
C ARG A 5 -29.62 -5.16 7.14
N PHE A 6 -30.37 -6.13 6.60
CA PHE A 6 -29.88 -7.04 5.57
C PHE A 6 -29.53 -6.31 4.27
N SER A 7 -30.39 -5.40 3.80
CA SER A 7 -30.10 -4.57 2.62
C SER A 7 -28.88 -3.67 2.79
N ALA A 8 -28.68 -3.09 3.98
CA ALA A 8 -27.51 -2.27 4.27
C ALA A 8 -26.21 -3.10 4.29
N LEU A 9 -26.25 -4.31 4.85
CA LEU A 9 -25.14 -5.27 4.82
C LEU A 9 -24.76 -5.67 3.40
N PHE A 10 -25.73 -5.99 2.55
CA PHE A 10 -25.47 -6.30 1.13
C PHE A 10 -24.86 -5.12 0.37
N GLY A 11 -25.27 -3.89 0.69
CA GLY A 11 -24.65 -2.68 0.13
C GLY A 11 -23.17 -2.56 0.50
N LYS A 12 -22.81 -2.82 1.75
CA LYS A 12 -21.42 -2.80 2.24
C LYS A 12 -20.57 -3.92 1.63
N ILE A 13 -21.13 -5.12 1.50
CA ILE A 13 -20.46 -6.27 0.86
C ILE A 13 -20.19 -5.97 -0.61
N LYS A 14 -21.16 -5.40 -1.33
CA LYS A 14 -20.99 -4.99 -2.73
C LYS A 14 -19.85 -3.97 -2.88
N TYR A 15 -19.73 -3.04 -1.93
CA TYR A 15 -18.65 -2.05 -1.94
C TYR A 15 -17.28 -2.71 -1.78
N ILE A 16 -17.13 -3.61 -0.80
CA ILE A 16 -15.90 -4.39 -0.61
C ILE A 16 -15.57 -5.20 -1.86
N PHE A 17 -16.56 -5.85 -2.47
CA PHE A 17 -16.35 -6.66 -3.67
C PHE A 17 -15.82 -5.82 -4.84
N ILE A 18 -16.39 -4.63 -5.08
CA ILE A 18 -15.91 -3.70 -6.11
C ILE A 18 -14.49 -3.23 -5.79
N ALA A 19 -14.19 -2.90 -4.53
CA ALA A 19 -12.87 -2.48 -4.10
C ALA A 19 -11.81 -3.59 -4.31
N LEU A 20 -12.16 -4.85 -4.01
CA LEU A 20 -11.30 -6.01 -4.28
C LEU A 20 -11.09 -6.25 -5.78
N LEU A 21 -12.10 -5.99 -6.61
CA LEU A 21 -11.99 -6.09 -8.05
C LEU A 21 -11.02 -5.05 -8.61
N VAL A 22 -11.09 -3.80 -8.13
CA VAL A 22 -10.14 -2.73 -8.48
C VAL A 22 -8.72 -3.10 -8.04
N TYR A 23 -8.55 -3.61 -6.81
CA TYR A 23 -7.28 -4.14 -6.34
C TYR A 23 -6.73 -5.21 -7.29
N ARG A 24 -7.60 -6.14 -7.70
CA ARG A 24 -7.21 -7.24 -8.58
C ARG A 24 -6.76 -6.72 -9.93
N ILE A 25 -7.51 -5.81 -10.56
CA ILE A 25 -7.12 -5.21 -11.85
C ILE A 25 -5.76 -4.51 -11.75
N GLY A 26 -5.52 -3.69 -10.72
CA GLY A 26 -4.24 -3.00 -10.57
C GLY A 26 -3.06 -3.94 -10.31
N SER A 27 -3.28 -5.11 -9.68
CA SER A 27 -2.25 -6.15 -9.52
C SER A 27 -1.85 -6.85 -10.83
N PHE A 28 -2.60 -6.63 -11.93
CA PHE A 28 -2.24 -7.11 -13.26
C PHE A 28 -1.53 -6.06 -14.13
N ILE A 29 -1.47 -4.80 -13.69
CA ILE A 29 -0.76 -3.74 -14.41
C ILE A 29 0.72 -3.82 -14.04
N PRO A 30 1.61 -4.26 -14.95
CA PRO A 30 3.04 -4.35 -14.66
C PRO A 30 3.67 -2.95 -14.61
N VAL A 31 4.70 -2.82 -13.79
CA VAL A 31 5.52 -1.61 -13.70
C VAL A 31 6.38 -1.51 -14.98
N PRO A 32 6.51 -0.31 -15.57
CA PRO A 32 7.37 -0.10 -16.73
C PRO A 32 8.82 -0.50 -16.40
N GLY A 33 9.45 -1.29 -17.30
CA GLY A 33 10.84 -1.75 -17.13
C GLY A 33 11.01 -3.08 -16.38
N ALA A 34 9.93 -3.75 -15.97
CA ALA A 34 9.99 -5.06 -15.33
C ALA A 34 10.26 -6.19 -16.33
N ASN A 35 11.25 -7.05 -16.04
CA ASN A 35 11.50 -8.28 -16.79
C ASN A 35 10.88 -9.50 -16.09
N PRO A 36 9.77 -10.08 -16.60
CA PRO A 36 9.09 -11.19 -15.95
C PRO A 36 9.94 -12.48 -15.87
N ALA A 37 10.93 -12.65 -16.75
CA ALA A 37 11.81 -13.82 -16.73
C ALA A 37 12.77 -13.81 -15.51
N GLU A 38 13.25 -12.63 -15.11
CA GLU A 38 14.14 -12.50 -13.95
C GLU A 38 13.38 -12.50 -12.62
N VAL A 39 12.12 -12.04 -12.62
CA VAL A 39 11.23 -12.20 -11.45
C VAL A 39 11.01 -13.68 -11.13
N ALA A 40 10.79 -14.51 -12.16
CA ALA A 40 10.63 -15.95 -11.98
C ALA A 40 11.89 -16.63 -11.44
N ARG A 41 13.08 -16.17 -11.86
CA ARG A 41 14.39 -16.67 -11.39
C ARG A 41 14.68 -16.36 -9.92
N LEU A 42 14.27 -15.20 -9.43
CA LEU A 42 14.48 -14.85 -8.01
C LEU A 42 13.51 -15.59 -7.08
N LEU A 43 12.28 -15.80 -7.53
CA LEU A 43 11.31 -16.62 -6.79
C LEU A 43 11.77 -18.08 -6.67
N SER A 44 12.57 -18.58 -7.61
CA SER A 44 13.19 -19.91 -7.52
C SER A 44 14.45 -19.97 -6.66
N THR A 45 15.15 -18.86 -6.44
CA THR A 45 16.49 -18.85 -5.82
C THR A 45 16.48 -18.46 -4.32
N ASP A 46 15.61 -17.55 -3.87
CA ASP A 46 15.56 -17.05 -2.47
C ASP A 46 14.15 -17.17 -1.85
N SER A 47 13.70 -18.42 -1.72
CA SER A 47 12.29 -18.79 -1.59
C SER A 47 11.59 -18.43 -0.26
N ASN A 48 12.31 -18.19 0.84
CA ASN A 48 11.64 -18.03 2.14
C ASN A 48 11.15 -16.60 2.43
N LEU A 49 12.02 -15.58 2.40
CA LEU A 49 11.61 -14.23 2.77
C LEU A 49 10.85 -13.52 1.65
N PHE A 50 11.31 -13.66 0.40
CA PHE A 50 10.62 -13.12 -0.77
C PHE A 50 9.29 -13.84 -1.04
N GLY A 51 9.21 -15.15 -0.78
CA GLY A 51 7.96 -15.92 -0.86
C GLY A 51 6.91 -15.45 0.15
N LEU A 52 7.32 -15.13 1.38
CA LEU A 52 6.45 -14.54 2.40
C LEU A 52 5.93 -13.17 1.93
N PHE A 53 6.81 -12.28 1.46
CA PHE A 53 6.42 -10.97 0.93
C PHE A 53 5.45 -11.08 -0.26
N ASN A 54 5.65 -12.05 -1.17
CA ASN A 54 4.75 -12.28 -2.29
C ASN A 54 3.36 -12.77 -1.83
N THR A 55 3.32 -13.60 -0.80
CA THR A 55 2.06 -14.10 -0.23
C THR A 55 1.30 -12.97 0.46
N LEU A 56 1.99 -12.13 1.23
CA LEU A 56 1.40 -10.97 1.90
C LEU A 56 0.94 -9.87 0.93
N SER A 57 1.57 -9.76 -0.23
CA SER A 57 1.16 -8.84 -1.31
C SER A 57 0.13 -9.44 -2.29
N GLY A 58 -0.33 -10.68 -2.05
CA GLY A 58 -1.34 -11.33 -2.90
C GLY A 58 -0.87 -11.66 -4.32
N GLY A 59 0.43 -11.87 -4.52
CA GLY A 59 1.03 -12.15 -5.83
C GLY A 59 1.40 -10.91 -6.64
N ALA A 60 1.34 -9.71 -6.04
CA ALA A 60 1.67 -8.46 -6.71
C ALA A 60 3.18 -8.32 -6.99
N LEU A 61 4.02 -8.92 -6.13
CA LEU A 61 5.49 -8.93 -6.26
C LEU A 61 5.96 -9.86 -7.38
N SER A 62 5.36 -11.05 -7.52
CA SER A 62 5.69 -11.99 -8.61
C SER A 62 5.36 -11.49 -10.01
N ARG A 63 4.59 -10.40 -10.11
CA ARG A 63 4.22 -9.75 -11.36
C ARG A 63 4.88 -8.38 -11.54
N LEU A 64 5.66 -7.92 -10.55
CA LEU A 64 6.11 -6.53 -10.43
C LEU A 64 5.01 -5.54 -10.82
N SER A 65 3.85 -5.71 -10.20
CA SER A 65 2.68 -4.89 -10.52
C SER A 65 2.74 -3.51 -9.86
N LEU A 66 1.81 -2.63 -10.26
CA LEU A 66 1.57 -1.32 -9.65
C LEU A 66 1.50 -1.37 -8.11
N PHE A 67 1.04 -2.50 -7.55
CA PHE A 67 0.82 -2.73 -6.13
C PHE A 67 1.92 -3.55 -5.44
N THR A 68 3.10 -3.64 -6.05
CA THR A 68 4.24 -4.42 -5.51
C THR A 68 4.58 -4.06 -4.05
N MET A 69 4.49 -2.78 -3.67
CA MET A 69 4.73 -2.35 -2.28
C MET A 69 3.54 -2.55 -1.34
N GLY A 70 2.36 -2.83 -1.89
CA GLY A 70 1.14 -3.05 -1.13
C GLY A 70 0.75 -1.85 -0.24
N ILE A 71 0.07 -2.15 0.88
CA ILE A 71 -0.34 -1.16 1.88
C ILE A 71 0.68 -1.01 3.03
N MET A 72 1.82 -1.71 2.95
CA MET A 72 2.85 -1.75 4.00
C MET A 72 3.36 -0.37 4.44
N PRO A 73 3.64 0.59 3.54
CA PRO A 73 4.14 1.91 3.95
C PRO A 73 3.16 2.65 4.88
N TYR A 74 1.85 2.46 4.67
CA TYR A 74 0.81 3.01 5.52
C TYR A 74 0.73 2.30 6.87
N ILE A 75 0.77 0.96 6.89
CA ILE A 75 0.76 0.18 8.14
C ILE A 75 1.94 0.61 9.01
N THR A 76 3.16 0.62 8.47
CA THR A 76 4.37 1.01 9.19
C THR A 76 4.26 2.43 9.73
N THR A 77 3.80 3.38 8.91
CA THR A 77 3.65 4.78 9.36
C THR A 77 2.59 4.92 10.45
N SER A 78 1.48 4.19 10.36
CA SER A 78 0.43 4.22 11.40
C SER A 78 0.94 3.73 12.75
N ILE A 79 1.80 2.71 12.76
CA ILE A 79 2.46 2.20 13.98
C ILE A 79 3.42 3.25 14.53
N ILE A 80 4.22 3.88 13.67
CA ILE A 80 5.14 4.96 14.09
C ILE A 80 4.36 6.10 14.74
N VAL A 81 3.26 6.57 14.12
CA VAL A 81 2.44 7.64 14.67
C VAL A 81 1.75 7.22 15.97
N GLN A 82 1.29 5.97 16.09
CA GLN A 82 0.73 5.44 17.34
C GLN A 82 1.76 5.46 18.48
N ILE A 83 3.00 5.06 18.21
CA ILE A 83 4.10 5.13 19.18
C ILE A 83 4.41 6.60 19.51
N MET A 84 4.57 7.47 18.50
CA MET A 84 4.80 8.90 18.71
C MET A 84 3.71 9.56 19.54
N THR A 85 2.46 9.12 19.42
CA THR A 85 1.34 9.68 20.20
C THR A 85 1.50 9.43 21.70
N THR A 86 2.25 8.39 22.09
CA THR A 86 2.55 8.09 23.49
C THR A 86 3.78 8.85 24.01
N PHE A 87 4.73 9.17 23.13
CA PHE A 87 6.00 9.82 23.51
C PHE A 87 6.02 11.35 23.28
N TYR A 88 5.19 11.88 22.39
CA TYR A 88 5.19 13.30 21.99
C TYR A 88 3.94 14.03 22.54
N PRO A 89 4.10 14.95 23.51
CA PRO A 89 2.97 15.56 24.23
C PRO A 89 1.93 16.27 23.34
N PRO A 90 2.31 16.97 22.24
CA PRO A 90 1.31 17.55 21.33
C PRO A 90 0.42 16.53 20.62
N PHE A 91 0.94 15.34 20.27
CA PHE A 91 0.12 14.27 19.68
C PHE A 91 -0.82 13.66 20.73
N GLU A 92 -0.38 13.58 21.99
CA GLU A 92 -1.23 13.14 23.10
C GLU A 92 -2.38 14.12 23.36
N GLN A 93 -2.13 15.43 23.31
CA GLN A 93 -3.15 16.47 23.42
C GLN A 93 -4.17 16.39 22.28
N LEU A 94 -3.70 16.22 21.04
CA LEU A 94 -4.56 15.97 19.89
C LEU A 94 -5.43 14.72 20.10
N LYS A 95 -4.90 13.64 20.68
CA LYS A 95 -5.70 12.45 20.99
C LYS A 95 -6.80 12.74 22.03
N LYS A 96 -6.58 13.67 22.95
CA LYS A 96 -7.54 14.12 23.98
C LYS A 96 -8.64 15.04 23.43
N GLU A 97 -8.45 15.68 22.27
CA GLU A 97 -9.48 16.49 21.57
C GLU A 97 -10.65 15.66 20.99
N GLY A 98 -10.66 14.34 21.16
CA GLY A 98 -11.75 13.46 20.70
C GLY A 98 -11.73 13.23 19.18
N GLU A 99 -12.88 13.33 18.52
CA GLU A 99 -13.01 13.06 17.07
C GLU A 99 -12.18 14.01 16.21
N ARG A 100 -12.17 15.30 16.55
CA ARG A 100 -11.48 16.32 15.76
C ARG A 100 -9.97 16.13 15.76
N GLY A 101 -9.41 15.74 16.90
CA GLY A 101 -7.99 15.46 17.02
C GLY A 101 -7.59 14.11 16.42
N ARG A 102 -8.42 13.07 16.54
CA ARG A 102 -8.22 11.80 15.82
C ARG A 102 -8.17 11.99 14.30
N ALA A 103 -9.02 12.87 13.75
CA ALA A 103 -9.00 13.21 12.33
C ALA A 103 -7.68 13.90 11.90
N LYS A 104 -7.15 14.83 12.72
CA LYS A 104 -5.84 15.46 12.47
C LYS A 104 -4.70 14.45 12.51
N ILE A 105 -4.71 13.53 13.49
CA ILE A 105 -3.69 12.46 13.57
C ILE A 105 -3.73 11.58 12.32
N ALA A 106 -4.93 11.18 11.88
CA ALA A 106 -5.08 10.40 10.66
C ALA A 106 -4.55 11.13 9.41
N TYR A 107 -4.78 12.44 9.31
CA TYR A 107 -4.21 13.26 8.24
C TYR A 107 -2.67 13.25 8.25
N TYR A 108 -2.05 13.46 9.42
CA TYR A 108 -0.59 13.40 9.56
C TYR A 108 -0.04 12.01 9.22
N THR A 109 -0.69 10.94 9.67
CA THR A 109 -0.31 9.56 9.32
C THR A 109 -0.31 9.35 7.82
N ARG A 110 -1.35 9.82 7.11
CA ARG A 110 -1.43 9.71 5.64
C ARG A 110 -0.33 10.49 4.94
N ALA A 111 -0.09 11.73 5.37
CA ALA A 111 0.97 12.57 4.80
C ALA A 111 2.35 11.95 5.02
N ALA A 112 2.63 11.48 6.25
CA ALA A 112 3.87 10.79 6.57
C ALA A 112 4.02 9.48 5.78
N ALA A 113 2.91 8.76 5.52
CA ALA A 113 2.95 7.50 4.79
C ALA A 113 3.36 7.70 3.33
N ILE A 114 2.93 8.79 2.69
CA ILE A 114 3.34 9.12 1.32
C ILE A 114 4.83 9.46 1.26
N VAL A 115 5.33 10.23 2.23
CA VAL A 115 6.77 10.55 2.34
C VAL A 115 7.59 9.28 2.56
N PHE A 116 7.14 8.42 3.48
CA PHE A 116 7.79 7.15 3.78
C PHE A 116 7.76 6.20 2.57
N ALA A 117 6.62 6.10 1.88
CA ALA A 117 6.48 5.31 0.65
C ALA A 117 7.43 5.82 -0.44
N THR A 118 7.61 7.13 -0.57
CA THR A 118 8.55 7.72 -1.54
C THR A 118 9.99 7.32 -1.23
N ALA A 119 10.42 7.48 0.02
CA ALA A 119 11.75 7.07 0.45
C ALA A 119 11.98 5.55 0.27
N GLN A 120 10.98 4.74 0.66
CA GLN A 120 11.04 3.29 0.53
C GLN A 120 11.02 2.82 -0.93
N SER A 121 10.29 3.52 -1.80
CA SER A 121 10.23 3.23 -3.25
C SER A 121 11.60 3.42 -3.89
N ILE A 122 12.35 4.46 -3.51
CA ILE A 122 13.72 4.68 -4.01
C ILE A 122 14.63 3.52 -3.63
N GLY A 123 14.57 3.07 -2.37
CA GLY A 123 15.34 1.92 -1.89
C GLY A 123 14.97 0.64 -2.64
N MET A 124 13.67 0.41 -2.86
CA MET A 124 13.16 -0.74 -3.61
C MET A 124 13.66 -0.71 -5.05
N ILE A 125 13.53 0.40 -5.78
CA ILE A 125 14.00 0.53 -7.16
C ILE A 125 15.50 0.19 -7.28
N ARG A 126 16.33 0.71 -6.37
CA ARG A 126 17.77 0.41 -6.32
C ARG A 126 18.04 -1.08 -6.10
N LEU A 127 17.30 -1.72 -5.20
CA LEU A 127 17.41 -3.15 -4.94
C LEU A 127 17.03 -3.96 -6.19
N LEU A 128 15.89 -3.67 -6.82
CA LEU A 128 15.45 -4.38 -8.03
C LEU A 128 16.39 -4.18 -9.22
N GLN A 129 16.99 -2.99 -9.37
CA GLN A 129 18.02 -2.73 -10.37
C GLN A 129 19.26 -3.58 -10.12
N SER A 130 19.74 -3.65 -8.87
CA SER A 130 20.91 -4.45 -8.50
C SER A 130 20.70 -5.95 -8.72
N SER A 131 19.46 -6.42 -8.60
CA SER A 131 19.06 -7.80 -8.86
C SER A 131 18.73 -8.09 -10.34
N GLY A 132 18.88 -7.11 -11.25
CA GLY A 132 18.65 -7.28 -12.69
C GLY A 132 17.18 -7.42 -13.12
N ILE A 133 16.24 -7.28 -12.18
CA ILE A 133 14.80 -7.49 -12.40
C ILE A 133 14.15 -6.30 -13.10
N LEU A 134 14.66 -5.11 -12.80
CA LEU A 134 14.12 -3.85 -13.26
C LEU A 134 15.21 -3.13 -14.05
N MET A 135 14.99 -2.99 -15.36
CA MET A 135 15.86 -2.22 -16.24
C MET A 135 15.32 -0.80 -16.33
N VAL A 136 16.09 0.13 -15.78
CA VAL A 136 15.75 1.55 -15.75
C VAL A 136 16.91 2.33 -16.36
N PRO A 137 17.05 2.30 -17.69
CA PRO A 137 18.24 2.83 -18.36
C PRO A 137 18.32 4.36 -18.29
N THR A 138 17.19 5.06 -18.11
CA THR A 138 17.15 6.52 -18.06
C THR A 138 16.61 7.07 -16.74
N THR A 139 16.98 8.32 -16.41
CA THR A 139 16.41 9.06 -15.27
C THR A 139 14.89 9.23 -15.40
N PHE A 140 14.38 9.29 -16.64
CA PHE A 140 12.94 9.37 -16.90
C PHE A 140 12.22 8.08 -16.49
N ASP A 141 12.77 6.92 -16.84
CA ASP A 141 12.22 5.62 -16.42
C ASP A 141 12.23 5.49 -14.89
N PHE A 142 13.27 6.01 -14.23
CA PHE A 142 13.36 5.99 -12.77
C PHE A 142 12.23 6.78 -12.13
N VAL A 143 11.99 8.00 -12.62
CA VAL A 143 10.89 8.84 -12.13
C VAL A 143 9.54 8.21 -12.43
N MET A 144 9.35 7.58 -13.61
CA MET A 144 8.13 6.86 -13.92
C MET A 144 7.86 5.70 -12.96
N VAL A 145 8.87 4.87 -12.69
CA VAL A 145 8.72 3.74 -11.74
C VAL A 145 8.45 4.25 -10.33
N LEU A 146 9.16 5.30 -9.90
CA LEU A 146 8.95 5.93 -8.60
C LEU A 146 7.51 6.42 -8.45
N LEU A 147 7.01 7.18 -9.43
CA LEU A 147 5.63 7.66 -9.43
C LEU A 147 4.63 6.51 -9.49
N THR A 148 4.93 5.43 -10.22
CA THR A 148 4.10 4.22 -10.29
C THR A 148 3.95 3.59 -8.90
N PHE A 149 5.03 3.38 -8.18
CA PHE A 149 4.99 2.80 -6.83
C PHE A 149 4.32 3.70 -5.79
N VAL A 150 4.64 5.00 -5.79
CA VAL A 150 4.04 5.97 -4.87
C VAL A 150 2.55 6.12 -5.14
N THR A 151 2.14 6.20 -6.41
CA THR A 151 0.73 6.29 -6.80
C THR A 151 -0.01 5.01 -6.48
N GLY A 152 0.57 3.84 -6.80
CA GLY A 152 -0.01 2.54 -6.47
C GLY A 152 -0.29 2.40 -4.97
N THR A 153 0.70 2.70 -4.14
CA THR A 153 0.57 2.68 -2.67
C THR A 153 -0.50 3.68 -2.18
N SER A 154 -0.52 4.89 -2.74
CA SER A 154 -1.47 5.94 -2.35
C SER A 154 -2.91 5.57 -2.70
N VAL A 155 -3.12 4.95 -3.86
CA VAL A 155 -4.44 4.41 -4.27
C VAL A 155 -4.88 3.30 -3.33
N LEU A 156 -3.97 2.39 -2.94
CA LEU A 156 -4.28 1.33 -1.97
C LEU A 156 -4.62 1.89 -0.59
N MET A 157 -3.87 2.87 -0.11
CA MET A 157 -4.16 3.56 1.15
C MET A 157 -5.56 4.17 1.12
N TRP A 158 -5.89 4.90 0.06
CA TRP A 158 -7.22 5.47 -0.13
C TRP A 158 -8.31 4.39 -0.19
N LEU A 159 -8.07 3.30 -0.91
CA LEU A 159 -9.01 2.20 -1.05
C LEU A 159 -9.25 1.48 0.30
N GLY A 160 -8.20 1.32 1.11
CA GLY A 160 -8.30 0.83 2.49
C GLY A 160 -9.17 1.73 3.37
N ASP A 161 -8.92 3.05 3.33
CA ASP A 161 -9.74 4.03 4.07
C ASP A 161 -11.22 3.99 3.65
N GLN A 162 -11.49 3.83 2.35
CA GLN A 162 -12.84 3.71 1.85
C GLN A 162 -13.53 2.43 2.32
N ILE A 163 -12.80 1.31 2.38
CA ILE A 163 -13.32 0.07 2.95
C ILE A 163 -13.65 0.27 4.44
N THR A 164 -12.81 0.97 5.20
CA THR A 164 -13.08 1.22 6.63
C THR A 164 -14.32 2.11 6.85
N GLN A 165 -14.52 3.11 6.01
CA GLN A 165 -15.66 4.03 6.17
C GLN A 165 -16.99 3.45 5.67
N ARG A 166 -16.96 2.69 4.56
CA ARG A 166 -18.17 2.26 3.84
C ARG A 166 -18.40 0.75 3.85
N GLY A 167 -17.41 -0.04 4.26
CA GLY A 167 -17.46 -1.48 4.30
C GLY A 167 -17.96 -2.05 5.63
N LEU A 168 -17.68 -3.34 5.80
CA LEU A 168 -17.80 -4.09 7.03
C LEU A 168 -16.40 -4.14 7.68
N GLY A 169 -16.14 -3.26 8.65
CA GLY A 169 -14.87 -3.21 9.37
C GLY A 169 -14.42 -1.79 9.61
#